data_AF-A0A924YLZ9-F1
#
_entry.id   AF-A0A924YLZ9-F1
#
_cell.length_a   1.000
_cell.length_b   1.000
_cell.length_c   1.000
_cell.angle_alpha   90.00
_cell.angle_beta   90.00
_cell.angle_gamma   90.00
#
_symmetry.space_group_name_H-M   'P 1'
#
loop_
_entity.id
_entity.type
_entity.pdbx_description
1 polymer ?
#
loop_
_entity_poly.entity_id
_entity_poly.type
_entity_poly.pdbx_seq_one_letter_code
_entity_poly.pdbx_strand_id
1 'polypeptide(L)'
;MALPLKYNFRCVLVRWRSTVATTLGIALVVSVFILLRALAGGIEKTNANTGDPRNILVVRKGSQAESGSLVSREQFRTLQYFEEIARNDKDEPIISAELVLIVSAARRNGSGDANTLVRGITPRGQELRPQVKLTDGRWFSPGQREVI
;
A
#
# COMPACT_ATOMS: atom_id res chain seq x y z
N MET A 1 29.70 -44.84 19.44
CA MET A 1 29.16 -43.84 20.39
C MET A 1 27.70 -43.46 20.03
N ALA A 2 26.73 -44.37 20.17
CA ALA A 2 25.31 -44.10 19.87
C ALA A 2 24.36 -44.45 21.04
N LEU A 3 24.93 -44.93 22.16
CA LEU A 3 24.20 -45.29 23.37
C LEU A 3 23.39 -44.13 23.99
N PRO A 4 23.89 -42.88 24.05
CA PRO A 4 23.10 -41.79 24.65
C PRO A 4 21.88 -41.39 23.80
N LEU A 5 21.95 -41.50 22.48
CA LEU A 5 20.81 -41.23 21.58
C LEU A 5 19.72 -42.30 21.72
N LYS A 6 20.09 -43.58 21.74
CA LYS A 6 19.14 -44.69 21.93
C LYS A 6 18.43 -44.61 23.29
N TYR A 7 19.15 -44.20 24.34
CA TYR A 7 18.57 -44.02 25.67
C TYR A 7 17.56 -42.87 25.72
N ASN A 8 17.91 -41.70 25.17
CA ASN A 8 17.01 -40.55 25.09
C ASN A 8 15.71 -40.86 24.31
N PHE A 9 15.83 -41.53 23.16
CA PHE A 9 14.65 -41.90 22.35
C PHE A 9 13.71 -42.85 23.09
N ARG A 10 14.27 -43.83 23.83
CA ARG A 10 13.48 -44.75 24.65
C ARG A 10 12.82 -44.03 25.84
N CYS A 11 13.49 -43.06 26.46
CA CYS A 11 12.89 -42.24 27.51
C CYS A 11 11.71 -41.39 26.99
N VAL A 12 11.79 -40.83 25.79
CA VAL A 12 10.69 -40.11 25.13
C VAL A 12 9.47 -41.02 24.92
N LEU A 13 9.70 -42.26 24.45
CA LEU A 13 8.63 -43.25 24.25
C LEU A 13 7.99 -43.70 25.57
N VAL A 14 8.78 -43.91 26.62
CA VAL A 14 8.29 -44.34 27.93
C VAL A 14 7.52 -43.22 28.66
N ARG A 15 7.88 -41.95 28.46
CA ARG A 15 7.22 -40.77 29.06
C ARG A 15 6.39 -39.96 28.05
N TRP A 16 5.74 -40.65 27.10
CA TRP A 16 5.07 -40.02 25.96
C TRP A 16 4.09 -38.89 26.32
N ARG A 17 3.31 -39.01 27.41
CA ARG A 17 2.33 -37.98 27.82
C ARG A 17 2.99 -36.65 28.17
N SER A 18 4.06 -36.69 28.95
CA SER A 18 4.77 -35.48 29.38
C SER A 18 5.58 -34.89 28.22
N THR A 19 6.20 -35.74 27.38
CA THR A 19 6.96 -35.26 26.23
C THR A 19 6.04 -34.61 25.19
N VAL A 20 4.89 -35.23 24.87
CA VAL A 20 3.91 -34.65 23.94
C VAL A 20 3.38 -33.31 24.45
N ALA A 21 3.08 -33.18 25.75
CA ALA A 21 2.63 -31.92 26.33
C ALA A 21 3.67 -30.80 26.16
N THR A 22 4.95 -31.06 26.44
CA THR A 22 6.04 -30.09 26.25
C THR A 22 6.26 -29.78 24.77
N THR A 23 6.26 -30.78 23.89
CA THR A 23 6.43 -30.58 22.44
C THR A 23 5.28 -29.77 21.85
N LEU A 24 4.03 -30.02 22.26
CA LEU A 24 2.87 -29.22 21.83
C LEU A 24 2.97 -27.78 22.31
N GLY A 25 3.42 -27.54 23.54
CA GLY A 25 3.65 -26.19 24.04
C GLY A 25 4.67 -25.42 23.20
N ILE A 26 5.81 -26.04 22.90
CA ILE A 26 6.85 -25.43 22.04
C ILE A 26 6.32 -25.22 20.62
N ALA A 27 5.65 -26.22 20.03
CA ALA A 27 5.10 -26.15 18.68
C ALA A 27 4.07 -25.02 18.54
N LEU A 28 3.22 -24.83 19.55
CA LEU A 28 2.23 -23.75 19.56
C LEU A 28 2.91 -22.37 19.58
N VAL A 29 3.93 -22.17 20.43
CA VAL A 29 4.67 -20.91 20.49
C VAL A 29 5.38 -20.61 19.15
N VAL A 30 6.05 -21.60 18.58
CA VAL A 30 6.72 -21.46 17.28
C VAL A 30 5.70 -21.18 16.17
N SER A 31 4.54 -21.83 16.19
CA SER A 31 3.48 -21.60 15.20
C SER A 31 2.96 -20.17 15.23
N VAL A 32 2.70 -19.63 16.44
CA VAL A 32 2.30 -18.23 16.60
C VAL A 32 3.38 -17.28 16.07
N PHE A 33 4.66 -17.55 16.35
CA PHE A 33 5.75 -16.72 15.87
C PHE A 33 5.86 -16.72 14.32
N ILE A 34 5.69 -17.89 13.70
CA ILE A 34 5.66 -18.03 12.24
C ILE A 34 4.48 -17.25 11.65
N LEU A 35 3.29 -17.34 12.24
CA LEU A 35 2.10 -16.62 11.77
C LEU A 35 2.30 -15.10 11.85
N LEU A 36 2.84 -14.59 12.95
CA LEU A 36 3.14 -13.15 13.09
C LEU A 36 4.19 -12.67 12.09
N ARG A 37 5.24 -13.47 11.85
CA ARG A 37 6.25 -13.18 10.81
C ARG A 37 5.64 -13.17 9.41
N ALA A 38 4.77 -14.13 9.10
CA ALA A 38 4.08 -14.20 7.82
C ALA A 38 3.14 -13.01 7.62
N LEU A 39 2.40 -12.60 8.66
CA LEU A 39 1.55 -11.42 8.62
C LEU A 39 2.37 -10.14 8.39
N ALA A 40 3.46 -9.96 9.14
CA ALA A 40 4.35 -8.81 8.97
C ALA A 40 4.91 -8.74 7.55
N GLY A 41 5.42 -9.86 7.02
CA GLY A 41 5.89 -9.94 5.64
C GLY A 41 4.79 -9.70 4.60
N GLY A 42 3.55 -10.15 4.87
CA GLY A 42 2.40 -9.91 4.02
C GLY A 42 2.02 -8.42 3.94
N ILE A 43 2.01 -7.73 5.08
CA ILE A 43 1.76 -6.28 5.14
C ILE A 43 2.85 -5.52 4.39
N GLU A 44 4.12 -5.84 4.65
CA GLU A 44 5.25 -5.19 4.00
C GLU A 44 5.22 -5.39 2.49
N LYS A 45 4.96 -6.62 2.03
CA LYS A 45 4.87 -6.93 0.59
C LYS A 45 3.70 -6.22 -0.09
N THR A 46 2.57 -6.12 0.59
CA THR A 46 1.38 -5.43 0.05
C THR A 46 1.61 -3.92 -0.04
N ASN A 47 2.28 -3.33 0.95
CA ASN A 47 2.60 -1.90 0.94
C ASN A 47 3.73 -1.55 -0.05
N ALA A 48 4.73 -2.42 -0.20
CA ALA A 48 5.83 -2.19 -1.13
C ALA A 48 5.42 -2.32 -2.60
N ASN A 49 4.43 -3.17 -2.91
CA ASN A 49 4.02 -3.40 -4.30
C ASN A 49 3.17 -2.28 -4.90
N THR A 50 2.56 -1.40 -4.11
CA THR A 50 1.59 -0.41 -4.62
C THR A 50 2.22 0.94 -4.98
N GLY A 51 3.46 1.22 -4.54
CA GLY A 51 4.15 2.48 -4.79
C GLY A 51 5.39 2.36 -5.68
N ASP A 52 5.68 3.42 -6.46
CA ASP A 52 6.98 3.58 -7.12
C ASP A 52 7.92 4.33 -6.15
N PRO A 53 9.14 3.82 -5.86
CA PRO A 53 10.08 4.46 -4.94
C PRO A 53 10.53 5.86 -5.39
N ARG A 54 10.32 6.23 -6.65
CA ARG A 54 10.61 7.56 -7.20
C ARG A 54 9.46 8.55 -7.00
N ASN A 55 8.27 8.08 -6.61
CA ASN A 55 7.12 8.94 -6.38
C ASN A 55 7.18 9.55 -4.98
N ILE A 56 7.16 10.87 -4.92
CA ILE A 56 7.14 11.62 -3.66
C ILE A 56 5.75 12.22 -3.46
N LEU A 57 5.14 11.93 -2.32
CA LEU A 57 3.88 12.55 -1.90
C LEU A 57 4.16 13.73 -0.98
N VAL A 58 3.78 14.93 -1.40
CA VAL A 58 3.90 16.15 -0.60
C VAL A 58 2.54 16.52 -0.02
N VAL A 59 2.45 16.56 1.30
CA VAL A 59 1.27 17.05 2.03
C VAL A 59 1.61 18.27 2.86
N ARG A 60 0.59 19.07 3.19
CA ARG A 60 0.74 20.20 4.12
C ARG A 60 1.33 19.71 5.44
N LYS A 61 2.28 20.47 5.99
CA LYS A 61 2.83 20.23 7.33
C LYS A 61 1.70 20.12 8.37
N GLY A 62 1.68 19.01 9.11
CA GLY A 62 0.66 18.70 10.12
C GLY A 62 -0.55 17.92 9.58
N SER A 63 -0.64 17.66 8.27
CA SER A 63 -1.64 16.74 7.73
C SER A 63 -1.19 15.29 7.86
N GLN A 64 -2.09 14.43 8.35
CA GLN A 64 -1.88 12.98 8.38
C GLN A 64 -2.51 12.26 7.16
N ALA A 65 -3.27 12.99 6.34
CA ALA A 65 -3.98 12.42 5.20
C ALA A 65 -3.99 13.39 4.01
N GLU A 66 -4.09 12.84 2.79
CA GLU A 66 -4.22 13.63 1.57
C GLU A 66 -5.52 14.44 1.52
N SER A 67 -6.62 13.87 2.04
CA SER A 67 -7.95 14.50 2.06
C SER A 67 -8.02 15.77 2.90
N GLY A 68 -7.20 15.89 3.94
CA GLY A 68 -7.09 17.09 4.78
C GLY A 68 -5.95 18.02 4.39
N SER A 69 -5.17 17.67 3.37
CA SER A 69 -4.00 18.44 2.95
C SER A 69 -4.41 19.61 2.06
N LEU A 70 -3.90 20.80 2.37
CA LEU A 70 -4.12 22.02 1.60
C LEU A 70 -2.76 22.58 1.19
N VAL A 71 -2.37 22.34 -0.06
CA VAL A 71 -1.16 22.90 -0.70
C VAL A 71 -1.61 24.00 -1.65
N SER A 72 -1.08 25.21 -1.48
CA SER A 72 -1.46 26.34 -2.33
C SER A 72 -0.83 26.21 -3.72
N ARG A 73 -1.43 26.88 -4.71
CA ARG A 73 -0.89 26.89 -6.08
C ARG A 73 0.50 27.55 -6.16
N GLU A 74 0.80 28.48 -5.26
CA GLU A 74 2.13 29.10 -5.14
C GLU A 74 3.17 28.09 -4.64
N GLN A 75 2.84 27.32 -3.60
CA GLN A 75 3.71 26.25 -3.08
C GLN A 75 3.96 25.19 -4.16
N PHE A 76 2.93 24.80 -4.90
CA PHE A 76 3.06 23.88 -6.03
C PHE A 76 4.01 24.44 -7.11
N ARG A 77 3.89 25.73 -7.44
CA ARG A 77 4.80 26.39 -8.39
C ARG A 77 6.25 26.42 -7.91
N THR A 78 6.48 26.60 -6.61
CA THR A 78 7.83 26.52 -6.07
C THR A 78 8.36 25.08 -6.17
N LEU A 79 7.53 24.10 -5.83
CA LEU A 79 7.89 22.68 -5.93
C LEU A 79 8.27 22.28 -7.36
N GLN A 80 7.52 22.74 -8.38
CA GLN A 80 7.77 22.37 -9.78
C GLN A 80 9.18 22.73 -10.30
N TYR A 81 9.87 23.68 -9.66
CA TYR A 81 11.17 24.19 -10.09
C TYR A 81 12.36 23.56 -9.34
N PHE A 82 12.11 22.60 -8.44
CA PHE A 82 13.20 21.84 -7.83
C PHE A 82 13.92 20.99 -8.88
N GLU A 83 15.25 20.96 -8.80
CA GLU A 83 16.11 20.26 -9.78
C GLU A 83 15.99 18.74 -9.67
N GLU A 84 15.62 18.23 -8.50
CA GLU A 84 15.47 16.80 -8.22
C GLU A 84 14.18 16.20 -8.81
N ILE A 85 13.26 17.02 -9.32
CA ILE A 85 12.04 16.52 -9.97
C ILE A 85 12.38 15.99 -11.35
N ALA A 86 12.03 14.72 -11.59
CA ALA A 86 12.18 14.09 -12.88
C ALA A 86 11.46 14.89 -13.98
N ARG A 87 12.10 15.02 -15.14
CA ARG A 87 11.53 15.67 -16.32
C ARG A 87 11.21 14.64 -17.40
N ASN A 88 10.20 14.92 -18.19
CA ASN A 88 9.82 14.07 -19.32
C ASN A 88 10.68 14.38 -20.56
N ASP A 89 10.44 13.67 -21.67
CA ASP A 89 11.15 13.85 -22.94
C ASP A 89 11.02 15.26 -23.56
N LYS A 90 10.08 16.07 -23.05
CA LYS A 90 9.84 17.46 -23.47
C LYS A 90 10.44 18.49 -22.50
N ASP A 91 11.26 18.03 -21.55
CA ASP A 91 11.87 18.83 -20.49
C ASP A 91 10.85 19.46 -19.50
N GLU A 92 9.64 18.89 -19.39
CA GLU A 92 8.63 19.35 -18.44
C GLU A 92 8.73 18.58 -17.11
N PRO A 93 8.56 19.23 -15.94
CA PRO A 93 8.61 18.55 -14.65
C PRO A 93 7.42 17.59 -14.48
N ILE A 94 7.71 16.35 -14.09
CA ILE A 94 6.72 15.30 -13.82
C ILE A 94 6.19 15.50 -12.40
N ILE A 95 5.24 16.42 -12.25
CA ILE A 95 4.60 16.76 -10.98
C ILE A 95 3.10 17.00 -11.19
N SER A 96 2.28 16.55 -10.24
CA SER A 96 0.82 16.72 -10.31
C SER A 96 0.26 17.33 -9.03
N ALA A 97 -0.52 18.39 -9.17
CA ALA A 97 -1.33 18.94 -8.10
C ALA A 97 -2.61 18.12 -8.00
N GLU A 98 -2.79 17.39 -6.89
CA GLU A 98 -3.89 16.45 -6.74
C GLU A 98 -4.83 16.85 -5.61
N LEU A 99 -6.11 16.59 -5.83
CA LEU A 99 -7.18 16.83 -4.87
C LEU A 99 -7.94 15.52 -4.62
N VAL A 100 -8.01 15.10 -3.37
CA VAL A 100 -8.72 13.88 -2.97
C VAL A 100 -10.01 14.27 -2.27
N LEU A 101 -11.15 13.87 -2.85
CA LEU A 101 -12.47 14.13 -2.33
C LEU A 101 -13.21 12.81 -2.11
N ILE A 102 -14.02 12.75 -1.06
CA ILE A 102 -14.97 11.67 -0.85
C ILE A 102 -16.34 12.22 -1.21
N VAL A 103 -16.97 11.63 -2.24
CA VAL A 103 -18.30 12.03 -2.71
C VAL A 103 -19.30 10.91 -2.48
N SER A 104 -20.51 11.27 -2.09
CA SER A 104 -21.63 10.33 -2.01
C SER A 104 -22.18 10.12 -3.42
N ALA A 105 -22.07 8.90 -3.94
CA ALA A 105 -22.59 8.52 -5.25
C ALA A 105 -23.68 7.46 -5.10
N ALA A 106 -24.76 7.58 -5.87
CA ALA A 106 -25.82 6.57 -5.88
C ALA A 106 -25.27 5.23 -6.37
N ARG A 107 -25.65 4.13 -5.71
CA ARG A 107 -25.24 2.80 -6.15
C ARG A 107 -25.93 2.43 -7.46
N ARG A 108 -25.18 1.82 -8.37
CA ARG A 108 -25.71 1.38 -9.68
C ARG A 108 -26.87 0.38 -9.57
N ASN A 109 -26.85 -0.51 -8.57
CA ASN A 109 -27.78 -1.66 -8.46
C ASN A 109 -28.50 -1.76 -7.10
N GLY A 110 -28.71 -0.67 -6.36
CA GLY A 110 -29.35 -0.75 -5.04
C GLY A 110 -29.95 0.56 -4.56
N SER A 111 -30.72 0.49 -3.47
CA SER A 111 -31.23 1.66 -2.77
C SER A 111 -30.13 2.26 -1.89
N GLY A 112 -29.85 3.55 -2.08
CA GLY A 112 -28.97 4.34 -1.22
C GLY A 112 -27.63 4.70 -1.86
N ASP A 113 -26.83 5.43 -1.08
CA ASP A 113 -25.58 5.99 -1.53
C ASP A 113 -24.37 5.14 -1.12
N ALA A 114 -23.25 5.36 -1.82
CA ALA A 114 -21.94 4.84 -1.50
C ALA A 114 -20.90 5.95 -1.58
N ASN A 115 -20.02 5.99 -0.57
CA ASN A 115 -18.88 6.90 -0.57
C ASN A 115 -17.86 6.43 -1.62
N THR A 116 -17.57 7.29 -2.58
CA THR A 116 -16.58 7.05 -3.64
C THR A 116 -15.47 8.07 -3.49
N LEU A 117 -14.22 7.61 -3.56
CA LEU A 117 -13.07 8.49 -3.57
C LEU A 117 -12.84 8.97 -5.00
N VAL A 118 -12.94 10.29 -5.20
CA VAL A 118 -12.67 10.96 -6.47
C VAL A 118 -11.37 11.74 -6.32
N ARG A 119 -10.45 11.52 -7.25
CA ARG A 119 -9.17 12.21 -7.28
C ARG A 119 -9.09 13.12 -8.50
N GLY A 120 -9.02 14.41 -8.26
CA GLY A 120 -8.63 15.38 -9.29
C GLY A 120 -7.13 15.32 -9.50
N ILE A 121 -6.69 15.12 -10.74
CA ILE A 121 -5.28 15.11 -11.11
C ILE A 121 -5.02 16.09 -12.25
N THR A 122 -3.80 16.62 -12.33
CA THR A 122 -3.34 17.32 -13.53
C THR A 122 -3.04 16.32 -14.67
N PRO A 123 -2.90 16.77 -15.93
CA PRO A 123 -2.53 15.88 -17.04
C PRO A 123 -1.27 15.03 -16.78
N ARG A 124 -0.32 15.56 -15.98
CA ARG A 124 0.91 14.86 -15.61
C ARG A 124 0.72 13.80 -14.51
N GLY A 125 -0.43 13.79 -13.85
CA GLY A 125 -0.78 12.76 -12.87
C GLY A 125 -0.88 11.35 -13.47
N GLN A 126 -1.12 11.25 -14.78
CA GLN A 126 -1.06 9.97 -15.51
C GLN A 126 0.38 9.47 -15.66
N GLU A 127 1.33 10.36 -15.98
CA GLU A 127 2.75 10.01 -16.13
C GLU A 127 3.36 9.50 -14.81
N LEU A 128 2.86 9.98 -13.66
CA LEU A 128 3.23 9.48 -12.33
C LEU A 128 2.69 8.07 -12.02
N ARG A 129 1.78 7.54 -12.85
CA ARG A 129 1.09 6.26 -12.61
C ARG A 129 1.09 5.34 -13.83
N PRO A 130 2.27 4.91 -14.32
CA PRO A 130 2.37 3.99 -15.46
C PRO A 130 1.67 2.65 -15.23
N GLN A 131 1.45 2.27 -13.97
CA GLN A 131 0.72 1.06 -13.59
C GLN A 131 -0.79 1.14 -13.82
N VAL A 132 -1.37 2.33 -13.93
CA VAL A 132 -2.80 2.50 -14.16
C VAL A 132 -3.07 2.46 -15.66
N LYS A 133 -3.80 1.43 -16.09
CA LYS A 133 -4.24 1.26 -17.48
C LYS A 133 -5.75 1.37 -17.55
N LEU A 134 -6.23 2.17 -18.48
CA LEU A 134 -7.65 2.26 -18.77
C LEU A 134 -8.10 0.97 -19.47
N THR A 135 -9.11 0.31 -18.94
CA THR A 135 -9.63 -0.95 -19.51
C THR A 135 -10.54 -0.72 -20.71
N ASP A 136 -11.27 0.39 -20.71
CA ASP A 136 -12.20 0.75 -21.78
C ASP A 136 -12.40 2.27 -21.82
N GLY A 137 -12.71 2.82 -23.00
CA GLY A 137 -12.93 4.25 -23.22
C GLY A 137 -11.64 5.05 -23.43
N ARG A 138 -11.66 6.32 -23.02
CA ARG A 138 -10.55 7.29 -23.18
C ARG A 138 -10.30 8.05 -21.89
N TRP A 139 -9.08 8.59 -21.75
CA TRP A 139 -8.75 9.52 -20.66
C TRP A 139 -9.56 10.81 -20.72
N PHE A 140 -9.77 11.42 -19.55
CA PHE A 140 -10.61 12.60 -19.40
C PHE A 140 -9.89 13.80 -20.01
N SER A 141 -10.66 14.69 -20.62
CA SER A 141 -10.11 15.93 -21.18
C SER A 141 -10.25 17.08 -20.17
N PRO A 142 -9.15 17.77 -19.80
CA PRO A 142 -9.23 18.92 -18.91
C PRO A 142 -10.26 19.96 -19.38
N GLY A 143 -11.08 20.46 -18.45
CA GLY A 143 -12.14 21.43 -18.75
C GLY A 143 -13.49 20.82 -19.17
N GLN A 144 -13.56 19.51 -19.40
CA GLN A 144 -14.82 18.80 -19.63
C GLN A 144 -15.36 18.18 -18.32
N ARG A 145 -16.67 17.91 -18.27
CA ARG A 145 -17.33 17.25 -17.12
C ARG A 145 -17.19 15.73 -17.25
N GLU A 146 -15.96 15.25 -17.17
CA GLU A 146 -15.62 13.84 -17.32
C GLU A 146 -14.96 13.30 -16.05
N VAL A 147 -15.26 12.05 -15.70
CA VAL A 147 -14.67 11.31 -14.56
C VAL A 147 -14.36 9.90 -15.06
N ILE A 148 -13.23 9.36 -14.60
CA ILE A 148 -12.72 8.01 -14.95
C ILE A 148 -12.47 7.24 -13.67
#